data_AF-A0A958KAB6-F1
#
_entry.id   AF-A0A958KAB6-F1
#
_cell.length_a   1.000
_cell.length_b   1.000
_cell.length_c   1.000
_cell.angle_alpha   90.00
_cell.angle_beta   90.00
_cell.angle_gamma   90.00
#
_symmetry.space_group_name_H-M   'P 1'
#
loop_
_entity.id
_entity.type
_entity.pdbx_description
1 polymer ?
#
loop_
_entity_poly.entity_id
_entity_poly.type
_entity_poly.pdbx_seq_one_letter_code
_entity_poly.pdbx_strand_id
1 'polypeptide(L)'
;MPWFIFAFLTALFESAKDLISKRNAKDIHSYILCLGFSFFALPVVGIGAIFETGTIFNVNVLALSVVAGVLYASSVLLFMTALKHSDLSLSLPLLSISPVFLLILSPIMIGEVPRARGLYGVLFVIAGSY
;
A
#
# COMPACT_ATOMS: atom_id res chain seq x y z
N MET A 1 10.33 -19.54 -4.73
CA MET A 1 11.10 -18.97 -3.60
C MET A 1 11.61 -17.52 -3.76
N PRO A 2 11.67 -16.85 -4.95
CA PRO A 2 12.17 -15.46 -5.01
C PRO A 2 11.20 -14.45 -4.36
N TRP A 3 9.91 -14.78 -4.28
CA TRP A 3 8.86 -13.97 -3.68
C TRP A 3 9.13 -13.54 -2.22
N PHE A 4 9.80 -14.38 -1.43
CA PHE A 4 10.14 -14.06 -0.05
C PHE A 4 11.14 -12.89 0.04
N ILE A 5 12.15 -12.89 -0.84
CA ILE A 5 13.15 -11.83 -0.90
C ILE A 5 12.50 -10.51 -1.30
N PHE A 6 11.61 -10.54 -2.30
CA PHE A 6 10.85 -9.36 -2.72
C PHE A 6 9.96 -8.83 -1.60
N ALA A 7 9.22 -9.71 -0.89
CA ALA A 7 8.37 -9.30 0.23
C ALA A 7 9.18 -8.64 1.36
N PHE A 8 10.35 -9.19 1.69
CA PHE A 8 11.25 -8.60 2.69
C PHE A 8 11.80 -7.24 2.25
N LEU A 9 12.26 -7.12 1.00
CA LEU A 9 12.72 -5.86 0.44
C LEU A 9 11.61 -4.80 0.46
N THR A 10 10.39 -5.17 0.07
CA THR A 10 9.22 -4.28 0.13
C THR A 10 8.98 -3.78 1.55
N ALA A 11 8.98 -4.67 2.55
CA ALA A 11 8.78 -4.27 3.94
C ALA A 11 9.87 -3.30 4.44
N LEU A 12 11.12 -3.52 4.05
CA LEU A 12 12.25 -2.67 4.40
C LEU A 12 12.13 -1.28 3.75
N PHE A 13 11.83 -1.21 2.45
CA PHE A 13 11.64 0.06 1.75
C PHE A 13 10.40 0.82 2.22
N GLU A 14 9.32 0.12 2.54
CA GLU A 14 8.09 0.72 3.08
C GLU A 14 8.35 1.38 4.43
N SER A 15 9.06 0.69 5.32
CA SER A 15 9.45 1.24 6.63
C SER A 15 10.37 2.45 6.50
N ALA A 16 11.34 2.40 5.58
CA ALA A 16 12.22 3.53 5.29
C ALA A 16 11.46 4.73 4.72
N LYS A 17 10.52 4.48 3.78
CA LYS A 17 9.63 5.50 3.23
C LYS A 17 8.84 6.18 4.33
N ASP A 18 8.24 5.43 5.25
CA ASP A 18 7.40 6.00 6.32
C ASP A 18 8.22 6.86 7.28
N LEU A 19 9.44 6.45 7.60
CA LEU A 19 10.35 7.23 8.45
C LEU A 19 10.74 8.57 7.79
N ILE A 20 11.13 8.51 6.51
CA ILE A 20 11.49 9.71 5.72
C ILE A 20 10.26 10.60 5.52
N SER A 21 9.09 10.01 5.26
CA SER A 21 7.83 10.73 5.09
C SER A 21 7.42 11.45 6.36
N LYS A 22 7.56 10.84 7.55
CA LYS A 22 7.29 11.51 8.82
C LYS A 22 8.21 12.72 9.01
N ARG A 23 9.49 12.59 8.67
CA ARG A 23 10.45 13.70 8.75
C ARG A 23 10.05 14.85 7.84
N ASN A 24 9.70 14.55 6.59
CA ASN A 24 9.35 15.56 5.59
C ASN A 24 7.92 16.10 5.73
N ALA A 25 7.03 15.36 6.39
CA ALA A 25 5.65 15.79 6.63
C ALA A 25 5.57 17.00 7.56
N LYS A 26 6.60 17.29 8.38
CA LYS A 26 6.64 18.51 9.19
C LYS A 26 6.79 19.79 8.36
N ASP A 27 7.51 19.72 7.24
CA ASP A 27 7.89 20.88 6.45
C ASP A 27 7.17 20.97 5.08
N ILE A 28 6.65 19.85 4.57
CA ILE A 28 6.10 19.75 3.21
C ILE A 28 4.58 19.46 3.23
N HIS A 29 3.84 20.14 2.35
CA HIS A 29 2.41 19.89 2.14
C HIS A 29 2.17 18.47 1.63
N SER A 30 1.16 17.78 2.18
CA SER A 30 0.89 16.35 1.92
C SER A 30 0.66 16.03 0.44
N TYR A 31 0.17 17.01 -0.32
CA TYR A 31 -0.06 16.90 -1.76
C TYR A 31 1.25 16.73 -2.56
N ILE A 32 2.31 17.44 -2.16
CA ILE A 32 3.63 17.37 -2.84
C ILE A 32 4.27 16.01 -2.61
N LEU A 33 4.12 15.45 -1.40
CA LEU A 33 4.58 14.09 -1.09
C LEU A 33 3.84 13.04 -1.93
N CYS A 34 2.52 13.17 -2.07
CA CYS A 34 1.71 12.28 -2.90
C CYS A 34 2.11 12.35 -4.38
N LEU A 35 2.31 13.57 -4.91
CA LEU A 35 2.80 13.77 -6.27
C LEU A 35 4.20 13.22 -6.48
N GLY A 36 5.11 13.41 -5.51
CA GLY A 36 6.46 12.87 -5.57
C GLY A 36 6.46 11.35 -5.71
N PHE A 37 5.66 10.64 -4.91
CA PHE A 37 5.57 9.18 -4.99
C PHE A 37 5.03 8.70 -6.33
N SER A 38 3.93 9.30 -6.81
CA SER A 38 3.38 8.93 -8.11
C SER A 38 4.35 9.24 -9.25
N PHE A 39 5.05 10.38 -9.18
CA PHE A 39 6.00 10.80 -10.20
C PHE A 39 7.23 9.90 -10.27
N PHE A 40 7.80 9.50 -9.13
CA PHE A 40 8.95 8.59 -9.10
C PHE A 40 8.57 7.12 -9.37
N ALA A 41 7.32 6.73 -9.15
CA ALA A 41 6.83 5.40 -9.51
C ALA A 41 6.59 5.24 -11.02
N LEU A 42 6.20 6.31 -11.72
CA LEU A 42 5.87 6.29 -13.14
C LEU A 42 6.96 5.68 -14.05
N PRO A 43 8.25 6.04 -13.94
CA PRO A 43 9.30 5.45 -14.77
C PRO A 43 9.45 3.94 -14.55
N VAL A 44 9.35 3.48 -13.29
CA VAL A 44 9.52 2.07 -12.94
C VAL A 44 8.37 1.24 -13.50
N VAL A 45 7.13 1.71 -13.31
CA VAL A 45 5.93 1.06 -13.84
C VAL A 45 5.91 1.14 -15.38
N GLY A 46 6.30 2.27 -15.96
CA GLY A 46 6.35 2.47 -17.41
C GLY A 46 7.35 1.55 -18.10
N ILE A 47 8.54 1.35 -17.52
CA ILE A 47 9.52 0.40 -18.02
C ILE A 47 8.98 -1.04 -17.92
N GLY A 48 8.37 -1.41 -16.78
CA GLY A 48 7.73 -2.71 -16.62
C GLY A 48 6.65 -2.98 -17.66
N ALA A 49 5.83 -1.97 -17.97
CA ALA A 49 4.79 -2.06 -18.99
C ALA A 49 5.34 -2.25 -20.41
N ILE A 50 6.54 -1.73 -20.73
CA ILE A 50 7.19 -1.95 -22.03
C ILE A 50 7.65 -3.41 -22.18
N PHE A 51 8.11 -4.04 -21.09
CA PHE A 51 8.54 -5.44 -21.09
C PHE A 51 7.36 -6.42 -21.11
N GLU A 52 6.21 -6.05 -20.54
CA GLU A 52 4.96 -6.81 -20.66
C GLU A 52 4.24 -6.52 -21.98
N THR A 53 4.62 -7.26 -23.03
CA THR A 53 4.07 -7.19 -24.39
C THR A 53 2.59 -7.64 -24.55
N GLY A 54 1.86 -7.83 -23.45
CA GLY A 54 0.51 -8.41 -23.43
C GLY A 54 -0.61 -7.50 -22.93
N THR A 55 -0.33 -6.22 -22.63
CA THR A 55 -1.33 -5.30 -22.09
C THR A 55 -2.35 -4.90 -23.16
N ILE A 56 -3.49 -5.59 -23.18
CA ILE A 56 -4.65 -5.19 -23.99
C ILE A 56 -5.25 -3.94 -23.34
N PHE A 57 -4.96 -2.78 -23.92
CA PHE A 57 -5.58 -1.52 -23.53
C PHE A 57 -7.07 -1.52 -23.88
N ASN A 58 -7.89 -1.96 -22.92
CA ASN A 58 -9.35 -1.89 -23.00
C ASN A 58 -9.84 -0.67 -22.21
N VAL A 59 -10.88 0.00 -22.70
CA VAL A 59 -11.54 1.14 -22.01
C VAL A 59 -11.95 0.77 -20.59
N ASN A 60 -12.41 -0.46 -20.36
CA ASN A 60 -12.78 -0.95 -19.03
C ASN A 60 -11.57 -1.04 -18.09
N VAL A 61 -10.42 -1.53 -18.59
CA VAL A 61 -9.19 -1.61 -17.80
C VAL A 61 -8.68 -0.22 -17.46
N LEU A 62 -8.77 0.72 -18.41
CA LEU A 62 -8.42 2.12 -18.19
C LEU A 62 -9.34 2.78 -17.13
N ALA A 63 -10.65 2.59 -17.24
CA ALA A 63 -11.62 3.13 -16.27
C ALA A 63 -11.37 2.57 -14.87
N LEU A 64 -11.16 1.25 -14.74
CA LEU A 64 -10.83 0.62 -13.45
C LEU A 64 -9.49 1.13 -12.88
N SER A 65 -8.50 1.36 -13.74
CA SER A 65 -7.20 1.90 -13.34
C SER A 65 -7.31 3.32 -12.80
N VAL A 66 -8.16 4.16 -13.41
CA VAL A 66 -8.44 5.51 -12.91
C VAL A 66 -9.11 5.45 -11.54
N VAL A 67 -10.12 4.59 -11.37
CA VAL A 67 -10.80 4.42 -10.07
C VAL A 67 -9.83 3.94 -8.99
N ALA A 68 -8.99 2.94 -9.30
CA ALA A 68 -7.97 2.44 -8.39
C ALA A 68 -6.93 3.54 -8.03
N GLY A 69 -6.51 4.33 -9.02
CA GLY A 69 -5.59 5.46 -8.81
C GLY A 69 -6.17 6.53 -7.89
N VAL A 70 -7.44 6.89 -8.06
CA VAL A 70 -8.13 7.86 -7.18
C VAL A 70 -8.23 7.31 -5.76
N LEU A 71 -8.64 6.05 -5.58
CA LEU A 71 -8.70 5.41 -4.26
C LEU A 71 -7.34 5.36 -3.57
N TYR A 72 -6.28 5.04 -4.33
CA TYR A 72 -4.91 5.02 -3.82
C TYR A 72 -4.46 6.43 -3.40
N ALA A 73 -4.68 7.44 -4.23
CA ALA A 73 -4.33 8.82 -3.91
C ALA A 73 -5.08 9.32 -2.66
N SER A 74 -6.37 9.04 -2.54
CA SER A 74 -7.16 9.37 -1.34
C SER A 74 -6.61 8.68 -0.09
N SER A 75 -6.22 7.40 -0.20
CA SER A 75 -5.62 6.65 0.91
C SER A 75 -4.30 7.26 1.38
N VAL A 76 -3.42 7.62 0.44
CA VAL A 76 -2.13 8.26 0.75
C VAL A 76 -2.33 9.63 1.39
N LEU A 77 -3.30 10.43 0.92
CA LEU A 77 -3.61 11.73 1.51
C LEU A 77 -4.13 11.61 2.95
N LEU A 78 -5.04 10.66 3.21
CA LEU A 78 -5.53 10.37 4.56
C LEU A 78 -4.39 9.89 5.46
N PHE A 79 -3.53 9.00 4.96
CA PHE A 79 -2.39 8.48 5.70
C PHE A 79 -1.40 9.58 6.08
N MET A 80 -1.03 10.45 5.14
CA MET A 80 -0.14 11.59 5.41
C MET A 80 -0.77 12.59 6.39
N THR A 81 -2.08 12.75 6.37
CA THR A 81 -2.80 13.61 7.31
C THR A 81 -2.79 13.01 8.72
N ALA A 82 -3.00 11.69 8.83
CA ALA A 82 -2.90 10.96 10.10
C ALA A 82 -1.48 11.03 10.68
N LEU A 83 -0.45 10.84 9.86
CA LEU A 83 0.97 10.99 10.22
C LEU A 83 1.34 12.38 10.75
N LYS A 84 0.64 13.43 10.28
CA LYS A 84 0.85 14.81 10.74
C LYS A 84 0.25 15.08 12.12
N HIS A 85 -0.90 14.47 12.42
CA HIS A 85 -1.67 14.74 13.64
C HIS A 85 -1.42 13.70 14.75
N SER A 86 -0.86 12.54 14.41
CA SER A 86 -0.61 11.44 15.36
C SER A 86 0.86 11.02 15.38
N ASP A 87 1.30 10.49 16.51
CA ASP A 87 2.62 9.90 16.62
C ASP A 87 2.71 8.60 15.81
N LEU A 88 3.82 8.44 15.08
CA LEU A 88 4.12 7.25 14.27
C LEU A 88 3.97 5.93 15.06
N SER A 89 4.30 5.95 16.36
CA SER A 89 4.15 4.81 17.26
C SER A 89 2.69 4.40 17.48
N LEU A 90 1.73 5.30 17.26
CA LEU A 90 0.29 5.04 17.34
C LEU A 90 -0.32 4.78 15.96
N SER A 91 0.18 5.42 14.90
CA SER A 91 -0.35 5.25 13.55
C SER A 91 0.08 3.96 12.86
N LEU A 92 1.31 3.48 13.13
CA LEU A 92 1.81 2.23 12.53
C LEU A 92 1.02 1.00 12.98
N PRO A 93 0.67 0.81 14.27
CA PRO A 93 -0.15 -0.32 14.69
C PRO A 93 -1.54 -0.37 14.04
N LEU A 94 -2.12 0.80 13.74
CA LEU A 94 -3.37 0.91 13.00
C LEU A 94 -3.25 0.41 11.56
N LEU A 95 -2.11 0.63 10.89
CA LEU A 95 -1.84 0.07 9.56
C LEU A 95 -1.72 -1.46 9.59
N SER A 96 -1.20 -2.03 10.68
CA SER A 96 -1.06 -3.48 10.89
C SER A 96 -2.39 -4.22 10.94
N ILE A 97 -3.51 -3.50 11.05
CA ILE A 97 -4.88 -4.03 10.96
C ILE A 97 -5.35 -4.20 9.50
N SER A 98 -4.70 -3.57 8.52
CA SER A 98 -5.05 -3.69 7.09
C SER A 98 -5.23 -5.13 6.59
N PRO A 99 -4.41 -6.13 6.98
CA PRO A 99 -4.62 -7.53 6.60
C PRO A 99 -5.93 -8.12 7.13
N VAL A 100 -6.48 -7.62 8.24
CA VAL A 100 -7.80 -8.02 8.74
C VAL A 100 -8.90 -7.58 7.78
N PHE A 101 -8.81 -6.35 7.29
CA PHE A 101 -9.75 -5.86 6.27
C PHE A 101 -9.66 -6.73 5.02
N LEU A 102 -8.46 -7.16 4.61
CA LEU A 102 -8.30 -8.09 3.49
C LEU A 102 -8.92 -9.47 3.75
N LEU A 103 -8.82 -10.02 4.97
CA LEU A 103 -9.47 -11.28 5.33
C LEU A 103 -11.00 -11.21 5.23
N ILE A 104 -11.59 -10.03 5.47
CA ILE A 104 -13.03 -9.80 5.37
C ILE A 104 -13.45 -9.48 3.93
N LEU A 105 -12.69 -8.61 3.24
CA LEU A 105 -12.99 -8.15 1.88
C LEU A 105 -12.76 -9.25 0.83
N SER A 106 -11.75 -10.10 1.01
CA SER A 106 -11.42 -11.19 0.08
C SER A 106 -12.59 -12.15 -0.18
N PRO A 107 -13.29 -12.72 0.83
CA PRO A 107 -14.45 -13.56 0.58
C PRO A 107 -15.65 -12.79 0.01
N ILE A 108 -15.77 -11.48 0.28
CA ILE A 108 -16.87 -10.65 -0.25
C ILE A 108 -16.66 -10.32 -1.74
N MET A 109 -15.44 -9.96 -2.14
CA MET A 109 -15.15 -9.53 -3.52
C MET A 109 -14.75 -10.69 -4.43
N ILE A 110 -13.96 -11.64 -3.93
CA ILE A 110 -13.34 -12.71 -4.72
C ILE A 110 -14.05 -14.05 -4.48
N GLY A 111 -14.75 -14.21 -3.34
CA GLY A 111 -15.39 -15.47 -2.95
C GLY A 111 -14.42 -16.50 -2.36
N GLU A 112 -13.14 -16.15 -2.20
CA GLU A 112 -12.14 -17.03 -1.61
C GLU A 112 -12.12 -16.91 -0.10
N VAL A 113 -12.41 -18.01 0.60
CA VAL A 113 -12.32 -18.06 2.06
C VAL A 113 -10.87 -18.34 2.47
N PRO A 114 -10.23 -17.46 3.26
CA PRO A 114 -8.88 -17.68 3.75
C PRO A 114 -8.77 -18.98 4.54
N ARG A 115 -7.76 -19.80 4.27
CA ARG A 115 -7.46 -20.98 5.09
C ARG A 115 -7.15 -20.57 6.54
N ALA A 116 -7.50 -21.42 7.50
CA ALA A 116 -7.27 -21.20 8.94
C ALA A 116 -5.82 -20.77 9.29
N ARG A 117 -4.81 -21.31 8.57
CA ARG A 117 -3.40 -20.92 8.74
C ARG A 117 -3.14 -19.43 8.43
N GLY A 118 -3.82 -18.86 7.45
CA GLY A 118 -3.73 -17.43 7.12
C GLY A 118 -4.35 -16.55 8.19
N LEU A 119 -5.47 -16.99 8.78
CA LEU A 119 -6.12 -16.30 9.89
C LEU A 119 -5.19 -16.19 11.10
N TYR A 120 -4.57 -17.31 11.51
CA TYR A 120 -3.62 -17.29 12.63
C TYR A 120 -2.40 -16.41 12.34
N GLY A 121 -1.89 -16.40 11.11
CA GLY A 121 -0.79 -15.52 10.72
C GLY A 121 -1.13 -14.04 10.89
N VAL A 122 -2.32 -13.63 10.44
CA VAL A 122 -2.78 -12.23 10.59
C VAL A 122 -2.98 -11.86 12.07
N LEU A 123 -3.55 -12.76 12.88
CA LEU A 123 -3.71 -12.52 14.33
C LEU A 123 -2.35 -12.35 15.03
N PHE A 124 -1.34 -13.14 14.66
CA PHE A 124 0.02 -13.00 15.18
C PHE A 124 0.67 -11.66 14.81
N VAL A 125 0.45 -11.18 13.58
CA VAL A 125 0.96 -9.87 13.13
C VAL A 125 0.34 -8.73 13.95
N ILE A 126 -0.97 -8.80 14.20
CA ILE A 126 -1.66 -7.78 15.02
C ILE A 126 -1.16 -7.82 16.46
N ALA A 127 -1.06 -9.02 17.03
CA ALA A 127 -0.60 -9.20 18.41
C ALA A 127 0.85 -8.73 18.61
N GLY A 128 1.72 -8.87 17.60
CA GLY A 128 3.10 -8.37 17.66
C GLY A 128 3.25 -6.89 17.35
N SER A 129 2.20 -6.22 16.87
CA SER A 129 2.22 -4.81 16.49
C SER A 129 1.81 -3.86 17.62
N TYR A 130 1.20 -4.37 18.69
CA TYR A 130 0.84 -3.63 19.90
C TYR A 130 1.78 -4.03 21.04
#